data_AF-A0A356SCK8-F1
#
_entry.id   AF-A0A356SCK8-F1
#
_cell.length_a   1.000
_cell.length_b   1.000
_cell.length_c   1.000
_cell.angle_alpha   90.00
_cell.angle_beta   90.00
_cell.angle_gamma   90.00
#
_symmetry.space_group_name_H-M   'P 1'
#
loop_
_entity.id
_entity.type
_entity.pdbx_description
1 polymer ?
#
loop_
_entity_poly.entity_id
_entity_poly.type
_entity_poly.pdbx_seq_one_letter_code
_entity_poly.pdbx_strand_id
1 'polypeptide(L)'
;MPSNLIVIGVNHDSAPVAVRERVAFAPESVPEAISALIGTTHLNEAIILSTCNRTEIYGWVGDDDPAIHGGDDVIEWLARYHNVALDDLATCTYRNYG
;
A
#
# COMPACT_ATOMS: atom_id res chain seq x y z
N MET A 1 11.17 20.07 -6.51
CA MET A 1 11.47 18.97 -5.59
C MET A 1 10.75 17.76 -6.15
N PRO A 2 11.42 16.62 -6.37
CA PRO A 2 10.73 15.47 -6.92
C PRO A 2 9.71 14.98 -5.88
N SER A 3 8.49 14.75 -6.36
CA SER A 3 7.35 14.28 -5.59
C SER A 3 7.42 12.76 -5.48
N ASN A 4 8.33 12.29 -4.65
CA ASN A 4 8.70 10.88 -4.54
C ASN A 4 8.01 10.18 -3.36
N LEU A 5 7.16 10.90 -2.61
CA LEU A 5 6.32 10.30 -1.60
C LEU A 5 5.05 9.78 -2.24
N ILE A 6 4.76 8.51 -2.05
CA ILE A 6 3.49 7.90 -2.44
C ILE A 6 2.71 7.49 -1.22
N VAL A 7 1.39 7.65 -1.30
CA VAL A 7 0.46 7.14 -0.29
C VAL A 7 -0.61 6.34 -1.01
N ILE A 8 -0.69 5.06 -0.69
CA ILE A 8 -1.73 4.15 -1.16
C ILE A 8 -2.55 3.72 0.05
N GLY A 9 -3.86 3.93 0.01
CA GLY A 9 -4.70 3.61 1.15
C GLY A 9 -6.03 2.99 0.77
N VAL A 10 -6.56 2.19 1.70
CA VAL A 10 -7.93 1.67 1.72
C VAL A 10 -8.59 2.24 2.96
N ASN A 11 -9.69 2.96 2.78
CA ASN A 11 -10.43 3.59 3.89
C ASN A 11 -11.91 3.20 3.88
N HIS A 12 -12.62 3.59 4.94
CA HIS A 12 -14.05 3.34 5.10
C HIS A 12 -14.96 4.07 4.11
N ASP A 13 -14.46 5.09 3.41
CA ASP A 13 -15.27 5.86 2.44
C ASP A 13 -15.36 5.11 1.12
N SER A 14 -14.30 4.39 0.75
CA SER A 14 -14.19 3.65 -0.51
C SER A 14 -14.38 2.13 -0.37
N ALA A 15 -14.24 1.55 0.84
CA ALA A 15 -14.23 0.10 1.04
C ALA A 15 -15.21 -0.39 2.13
N PRO A 16 -16.03 -1.43 1.84
CA PRO A 16 -16.79 -2.16 2.85
C PRO A 16 -15.90 -2.71 3.97
N VAL A 17 -16.46 -2.88 5.16
CA VAL A 17 -15.71 -3.42 6.33
C VAL A 17 -15.04 -4.77 6.03
N ALA A 18 -15.70 -5.64 5.28
CA ALA A 18 -15.15 -6.95 4.90
C ALA A 18 -13.88 -6.85 4.04
N VAL A 19 -13.71 -5.80 3.23
CA VAL A 19 -12.48 -5.55 2.48
C VAL A 19 -11.40 -5.02 3.41
N ARG A 20 -11.76 -4.08 4.30
CA ARG A 20 -10.83 -3.48 5.26
C ARG A 20 -10.25 -4.51 6.24
N GLU A 21 -11.05 -5.46 6.69
CA GLU A 21 -10.58 -6.57 7.55
C GLU A 21 -9.58 -7.49 6.83
N ARG A 22 -9.75 -7.69 5.51
CA ARG A 22 -8.84 -8.54 4.72
C ARG A 22 -7.48 -7.91 4.50
N VAL A 23 -7.42 -6.58 4.42
CA VAL A 23 -6.16 -5.82 4.20
C VAL A 23 -5.59 -5.25 5.49
N ALA A 24 -6.07 -5.67 6.65
CA ALA A 24 -5.52 -5.27 7.93
C ALA A 24 -4.24 -6.06 8.23
N PHE A 25 -3.21 -5.36 8.70
CA PHE A 25 -1.97 -5.97 9.20
C PHE A 25 -2.06 -6.18 10.70
N ALA A 26 -1.66 -7.38 11.15
CA ALA A 26 -1.42 -7.64 12.56
C ALA A 26 -0.08 -6.98 12.98
N PRO A 27 0.04 -6.39 14.17
CA PRO A 27 1.26 -5.69 14.59
C PRO A 27 2.54 -6.52 14.44
N GLU A 28 2.47 -7.82 14.70
CA GLU A 28 3.56 -8.78 14.59
C GLU A 28 3.98 -9.06 13.14
N SER A 29 3.09 -8.89 12.15
CA SER A 29 3.39 -9.15 10.74
C SER A 29 3.96 -7.92 10.03
N VAL A 30 3.81 -6.72 10.61
CA VAL A 30 4.24 -5.45 9.99
C VAL A 30 5.74 -5.43 9.62
N PRO A 31 6.69 -5.88 10.48
CA PRO A 31 8.10 -5.84 10.12
C PRO A 31 8.45 -6.71 8.90
N GLU A 32 7.85 -7.90 8.82
CA GLU A 32 8.01 -8.81 7.67
C GLU A 32 7.34 -8.24 6.43
N ALA A 33 6.14 -7.68 6.58
CA ALA A 33 5.39 -7.04 5.51
C ALA A 33 6.17 -5.88 4.86
N ILE A 34 6.75 -5.00 5.67
CA ILE A 34 7.60 -3.89 5.17
C ILE A 34 8.81 -4.43 4.41
N SER A 35 9.47 -5.47 4.95
CA SER A 35 10.63 -6.08 4.31
C SER A 35 10.27 -6.70 2.96
N ALA A 36 9.14 -7.41 2.88
CA ALA A 36 8.63 -8.00 1.65
C ALA A 36 8.20 -6.93 0.64
N LEU A 37 7.55 -5.86 1.09
CA LEU A 37 7.12 -4.74 0.26
C LEU A 37 8.32 -4.07 -0.41
N ILE A 38 9.32 -3.65 0.36
CA ILE A 38 10.56 -3.03 -0.16
C ILE A 38 11.31 -4.00 -1.08
N GLY A 39 11.35 -5.30 -0.73
CA GLY A 39 12.07 -6.31 -1.53
C GLY A 39 11.39 -6.69 -2.86
N THR A 40 10.15 -6.27 -3.10
CA THR A 40 9.36 -6.69 -4.28
C THR A 40 8.74 -5.54 -5.07
N THR A 41 9.01 -4.30 -4.67
CA THR A 41 8.50 -3.07 -5.31
C THR A 41 9.63 -2.07 -5.53
N HIS A 42 9.36 -0.99 -6.25
CA HIS A 42 10.33 0.11 -6.46
C HIS A 42 10.47 1.07 -5.25
N LEU A 43 10.00 0.68 -4.06
CA LEU A 43 10.12 1.50 -2.86
C LEU A 43 11.48 1.34 -2.19
N ASN A 44 12.12 2.46 -1.85
CA ASN A 44 13.33 2.49 -1.03
C ASN A 44 13.00 2.42 0.46
N GLU A 45 11.92 3.09 0.86
CA GLU A 45 11.44 3.14 2.24
C GLU A 45 9.92 2.99 2.25
N ALA A 46 9.38 2.37 3.30
CA ALA A 46 7.95 2.21 3.46
C ALA A 46 7.51 2.24 4.92
N ILE A 47 6.30 2.76 5.15
CA ILE A 47 5.58 2.74 6.44
C ILE A 47 4.20 2.15 6.19
N ILE A 48 3.81 1.19 7.02
CA ILE A 48 2.45 0.63 7.02
C ILE A 48 1.70 1.19 8.24
N LEU A 49 0.59 1.88 7.98
CA LEU A 49 -0.37 2.33 9.00
C LEU A 49 -1.62 1.46 8.88
N SER A 50 -1.80 0.53 9.80
CA SER A 50 -2.96 -0.36 9.87
C SER A 50 -3.76 -0.09 11.14
N THR A 51 -5.03 0.27 10.99
CA THR A 51 -5.97 0.51 12.09
C THR A 51 -7.31 -0.15 11.76
N CYS A 52 -8.27 -0.14 12.69
CA CYS A 52 -9.62 -0.63 12.40
C CYS A 52 -10.37 0.16 11.30
N ASN A 53 -9.91 1.38 10.97
CA ASN A 53 -10.61 2.28 10.04
C ASN A 53 -9.94 2.38 8.66
N ARG A 54 -8.62 2.13 8.59
CA ARG A 54 -7.83 2.28 7.38
C ARG A 54 -6.59 1.41 7.41
N THR A 55 -6.17 1.00 6.21
CA THR A 55 -4.83 0.51 5.92
C THR A 55 -4.20 1.46 4.92
N GLU A 56 -3.06 2.04 5.26
CA GLU A 56 -2.31 2.97 4.42
C GLU A 56 -0.85 2.54 4.32
N ILE A 57 -0.29 2.63 3.13
CA ILE A 57 1.11 2.41 2.82
C ILE A 57 1.67 3.74 2.34
N TYR A 58 2.66 4.24 3.07
CA TYR A 58 3.47 5.37 2.69
C TYR A 58 4.78 4.83 2.14
N GLY A 59 5.18 5.25 0.95
CA GLY A 59 6.38 4.78 0.28
C GLY A 59 7.21 5.94 -0.25
N TRP A 60 8.53 5.78 -0.24
CA TRP A 60 9.45 6.68 -0.93
C TRP A 60 10.06 5.96 -2.14
N VAL A 61 9.97 6.59 -3.31
CA VAL A 61 10.58 6.11 -4.55
C VAL A 61 11.88 6.86 -4.79
N GLY A 62 12.95 6.18 -5.19
CA GLY A 62 14.23 6.82 -5.50
C GLY A 62 14.14 7.83 -6.64
N ASP A 63 15.09 8.77 -6.71
CA ASP A 63 15.12 9.85 -7.71
C ASP A 63 15.18 9.36 -9.18
N ASP A 64 15.56 8.10 -9.38
CA ASP A 64 15.73 7.48 -10.70
C ASP A 64 14.46 6.82 -11.24
N ASP A 65 13.38 6.70 -10.45
CA ASP A 65 12.15 6.00 -10.84
C ASP A 65 10.89 6.88 -10.68
N PRO A 66 10.01 6.97 -11.70
CA PRO A 66 8.73 7.65 -11.56
C PRO A 66 7.87 7.10 -10.41
N ALA A 67 7.40 7.98 -9.52
CA ALA A 67 6.52 7.64 -8.40
C ALA A 67 5.27 6.83 -8.79
N ILE A 68 4.81 6.95 -10.05
CA ILE A 68 3.67 6.20 -10.57
C ILE A 68 3.91 4.68 -10.59
N HIS A 69 5.13 4.23 -10.93
CA HIS A 69 5.47 2.80 -10.95
C HIS A 69 5.42 2.20 -9.54
N GLY A 70 5.94 2.92 -8.54
CA GLY A 70 5.83 2.51 -7.14
C GLY A 70 4.38 2.38 -6.67
N GLY A 71 3.46 3.21 -7.18
CA GLY A 71 2.04 3.14 -6.84
C GLY A 71 1.33 1.89 -7.35
N ASP A 72 1.59 1.47 -8.59
CA ASP A 72 1.02 0.25 -9.17
C ASP A 72 1.54 -1.00 -8.46
N ASP A 73 2.84 -1.06 -8.23
CA ASP A 73 3.51 -2.13 -7.51
C ASP A 73 2.93 -2.38 -6.12
N VAL A 74 2.69 -1.31 -5.36
CA VAL A 74 2.15 -1.41 -3.99
C VAL A 74 0.76 -2.04 -4.00
N ILE A 75 -0.08 -1.71 -4.98
CA ILE A 75 -1.45 -2.26 -5.05
C ILE A 75 -1.40 -3.73 -5.47
N GLU A 76 -0.59 -4.08 -6.45
CA GLU A 76 -0.36 -5.48 -6.82
C GLU A 76 0.24 -6.30 -5.67
N TRP A 77 1.18 -5.71 -4.94
CA TRP A 77 1.78 -6.33 -3.77
C TRP A 77 0.75 -6.52 -2.66
N LEU A 78 -0.06 -5.50 -2.34
CA LEU A 78 -1.06 -5.56 -1.26
C LEU A 78 -2.14 -6.61 -1.57
N ALA A 79 -2.57 -6.69 -2.83
CA ALA A 79 -3.49 -7.72 -3.31
C ALA A 79 -2.90 -9.13 -3.13
N ARG A 80 -1.64 -9.33 -3.53
CA ARG A 80 -0.95 -10.62 -3.37
C ARG A 80 -0.71 -11.00 -1.91
N TYR A 81 -0.25 -10.06 -1.09
CA TYR A 81 0.08 -10.29 0.32
C TYR A 81 -1.15 -10.73 1.13
N HIS A 82 -2.31 -10.10 0.89
CA HIS A 82 -3.56 -10.45 1.58
C HIS A 82 -4.44 -11.46 0.83
N ASN A 83 -3.98 -11.97 -0.31
CA ASN A 83 -4.75 -12.86 -1.18
C ASN A 83 -6.15 -12.29 -1.51
N VAL A 84 -6.17 -11.05 -1.99
CA VAL A 84 -7.36 -10.30 -2.44
C VAL A 84 -7.27 -10.12 -3.95
N ALA A 85 -8.42 -10.14 -4.63
CA ALA A 85 -8.45 -9.87 -6.06
C ALA A 85 -8.01 -8.41 -6.32
N LEU A 86 -7.17 -8.21 -7.33
CA LEU A 86 -6.66 -6.88 -7.66
C LEU A 86 -7.80 -5.91 -7.99
N ASP A 87 -8.83 -6.37 -8.70
CA ASP A 87 -9.99 -5.56 -9.09
C ASP A 87 -10.82 -5.09 -7.88
N ASP A 88 -10.97 -5.95 -6.85
CA ASP A 88 -11.67 -5.60 -5.62
C ASP A 88 -10.92 -4.49 -4.87
N LEU A 89 -9.59 -4.54 -4.90
CA LEU A 89 -8.74 -3.57 -4.21
C LEU A 89 -8.63 -2.26 -5.00
N ALA A 90 -8.40 -2.33 -6.31
CA ALA A 90 -8.22 -1.17 -7.18
C ALA A 90 -9.45 -0.24 -7.19
N THR A 91 -10.66 -0.80 -7.03
CA THR A 91 -11.91 -0.03 -6.96
C THR A 91 -12.11 0.70 -5.64
N CYS A 92 -11.37 0.33 -4.59
CA CYS A 92 -11.50 0.92 -3.26
C CYS A 92 -10.20 1.53 -2.70
N THR A 93 -9.14 1.60 -3.50
CA THR A 93 -7.90 2.30 -3.15
C THR A 93 -7.91 3.75 -3.61
N TYR A 94 -7.30 4.64 -2.83
CA TYR A 94 -6.89 5.96 -3.29
C TYR A 94 -5.37 6.06 -3.37
N ARG A 95 -4.90 6.97 -4.24
CA ARG A 95 -3.48 7.23 -4.46
C ARG A 95 -3.21 8.73 -4.32
N ASN A 96 -2.23 9.08 -3.50
CA ASN A 96 -1.70 10.43 -3.43
C ASN A 96 -0.20 10.41 -3.72
N TYR A 97 0.27 11.43 -4.43
CA TYR A 97 1.67 11.63 -4.80
C TYR A 97 2.09 13.01 -4.31
N GLY A 98 3.22 13.10 -3.59
CA GLY A 98 3.68 14.31 -2.90
C GLY A 98 5.16 14.55 -3.10
#